data_AF-A0AB37W752-F1
#
_entry.id   AF-A0AB37W752-F1
#
_cell.length_a   1.000
_cell.length_b   1.000
_cell.length_c   1.000
_cell.angle_alpha   90.00
_cell.angle_beta   90.00
_cell.angle_gamma   90.00
#
_symmetry.space_group_name_H-M   'P 1'
#
loop_
_entity.id
_entity.type
_entity.pdbx_description
1 polymer ?
#
loop_
_entity_poly.entity_id
_entity_poly.type
_entity_poly.pdbx_seq_one_letter_code
_entity_poly.pdbx_strand_id
1 'polypeptide(L)'
;MPALVELPFKGLTLIAKCAFQPIITGTILGLLLCTPEQTWGDALEAASFSGTINPSNLIRTLGFLVTVGVMRDINTALNAWATNNWQIRAGHGWNWSSEIAVVTGGCSGIGKAIAETLTSHGIRVAVLDVQDAPDAFKSNSLLTCFRCDISSPTAIAEVADTIRNELGRPSILVNNAGITGSHTILKTPSEFLGRIFDVNILSHWRLVQQFVPDMVAKNKGHVVTVASVNSFLTNSANADYVATKTAALSFHEGLTSELKIWYKASGVKTTIAHPAFVRTPLIEDMILKSGQDPKILETMMMPEEVAEVIVRQIIKRRGAQLFIPSWGAPISWLKGWPNWAQELVRDAFGKTSAVTGGSMIAY
;
A
#
# COMPACT_ATOMS: atom_id res chain seq x y z
N MET A 1 -23.30 16.46 -6.44
CA MET A 1 -22.35 16.94 -7.48
C MET A 1 -21.06 16.11 -7.70
N PRO A 2 -20.76 14.95 -7.05
CA PRO A 2 -19.49 14.23 -7.36
C PRO A 2 -19.54 13.36 -8.64
N ALA A 3 -20.69 12.79 -8.99
CA ALA A 3 -20.80 11.81 -10.08
C ALA A 3 -20.48 12.36 -11.48
N LEU A 4 -20.67 13.66 -11.71
CA LEU A 4 -20.44 14.31 -13.02
C LEU A 4 -18.97 14.63 -13.30
N VAL A 5 -18.10 14.66 -12.27
CA VAL A 5 -16.65 14.90 -12.42
C VAL A 5 -15.87 13.58 -12.51
N GLU A 6 -16.40 12.48 -11.96
CA GLU A 6 -15.75 11.16 -12.03
C GLU A 6 -15.76 10.55 -13.44
N LEU A 7 -16.84 10.72 -14.20
CA LEU A 7 -16.99 10.19 -15.56
C LEU A 7 -15.89 10.66 -16.54
N PRO A 8 -15.59 11.97 -16.66
CA PRO A 8 -14.51 12.43 -17.52
C PRO A 8 -13.12 11.99 -17.04
N PHE A 9 -12.88 11.91 -15.72
CA PHE A 9 -11.60 11.42 -15.18
C PHE A 9 -11.38 9.92 -15.43
N LYS A 10 -12.44 9.10 -15.29
CA LYS A 10 -12.41 7.67 -15.64
C LYS A 10 -12.22 7.47 -17.14
N GLY A 11 -12.84 8.32 -17.97
CA GLY A 11 -12.63 8.33 -19.42
C GLY A 11 -11.19 8.69 -19.82
N LEU A 12 -10.64 9.78 -19.27
CA LEU A 12 -9.26 10.22 -19.49
C LEU A 12 -8.23 9.18 -19.03
N THR A 13 -8.45 8.55 -17.87
CA THR A 13 -7.57 7.47 -17.40
C THR A 13 -7.69 6.21 -18.25
N LEU A 14 -8.86 5.90 -18.79
CA LEU A 14 -9.04 4.80 -19.75
C LEU A 14 -8.31 5.10 -21.07
N ILE A 15 -8.46 6.30 -21.61
CA ILE A 15 -7.77 6.75 -22.83
C ILE A 15 -6.24 6.70 -22.62
N ALA A 16 -5.75 7.23 -21.50
CA ALA A 16 -4.33 7.16 -21.16
C ALA A 16 -3.85 5.71 -21.01
N LYS A 17 -4.63 4.84 -20.35
CA LYS A 17 -4.30 3.41 -20.25
C LYS A 17 -4.16 2.79 -21.64
N CYS A 18 -5.14 2.98 -22.52
CA CYS A 18 -5.12 2.45 -23.89
C CYS A 18 -3.95 3.01 -24.72
N ALA A 19 -3.67 4.32 -24.61
CA ALA A 19 -2.58 4.96 -25.32
C ALA A 19 -1.20 4.41 -24.93
N PHE A 20 -1.02 3.96 -23.69
CA PHE A 20 0.23 3.34 -23.22
C PHE A 20 0.15 1.82 -23.10
N GLN A 21 -0.83 1.15 -23.74
CA GLN A 21 -0.85 -0.32 -23.86
C GLN A 21 -0.11 -0.74 -25.15
N PRO A 22 1.07 -1.39 -25.06
CA PRO A 22 1.84 -1.76 -26.25
C PRO A 22 1.10 -2.67 -27.22
N ILE A 23 0.19 -3.51 -26.72
CA ILE A 23 -0.61 -4.40 -27.57
C ILE A 23 -1.55 -3.57 -28.46
N ILE A 24 -2.24 -2.57 -27.89
CA ILE A 24 -3.19 -1.74 -28.63
C ILE A 24 -2.44 -0.83 -29.60
N THR A 25 -1.48 -0.04 -29.10
CA THR A 25 -0.74 0.91 -29.94
C THR A 25 0.19 0.22 -30.94
N GLY A 26 0.77 -0.92 -30.57
CA GLY A 26 1.62 -1.72 -31.45
C GLY A 26 0.82 -2.40 -32.57
N THR A 27 -0.39 -2.86 -32.29
CA THR A 27 -1.28 -3.40 -33.34
C THR A 27 -1.69 -2.31 -34.33
N ILE A 28 -2.07 -1.12 -33.84
CA ILE A 28 -2.41 0.03 -34.70
C ILE A 28 -1.20 0.45 -35.53
N LEU A 29 -0.02 0.56 -34.92
CA LEU A 29 1.22 0.89 -35.61
C LEU A 29 1.56 -0.16 -36.68
N GLY A 30 1.44 -1.45 -36.35
CA GLY A 30 1.67 -2.54 -37.30
C GLY A 30 0.71 -2.50 -38.49
N LEU A 31 -0.57 -2.24 -38.25
CA LEU A 31 -1.56 -2.08 -39.32
C LEU A 31 -1.23 -0.88 -40.22
N LEU A 32 -0.82 0.26 -39.66
CA LEU A 32 -0.44 1.44 -40.43
C LEU A 32 0.85 1.23 -41.25
N LEU A 33 1.80 0.43 -40.75
CA LEU A 33 3.03 0.11 -41.48
C LEU A 33 2.81 -0.95 -42.59
N CYS A 34 1.84 -1.84 -42.42
CA CYS A 34 1.53 -2.89 -43.39
C CYS A 34 0.50 -2.46 -44.46
N THR A 35 -0.21 -1.35 -44.27
CA THR A 35 -1.24 -0.86 -45.18
C THR A 35 -0.71 0.33 -45.99
N PRO A 36 -0.91 0.38 -47.32
CA PRO A 36 -0.49 1.53 -48.13
C PRO A 36 -1.11 2.83 -47.61
N GLU A 37 -0.31 3.90 -47.57
CA GLU A 37 -0.68 5.21 -46.99
C GLU A 37 -2.00 5.77 -47.53
N GLN A 38 -2.25 5.57 -48.81
CA GLN A 38 -3.47 6.00 -49.50
C GLN A 38 -4.73 5.38 -48.89
N THR A 39 -4.70 4.08 -48.60
CA THR A 39 -5.85 3.30 -48.13
C THR A 39 -6.38 3.72 -46.76
N TRP A 40 -5.47 4.04 -45.83
CA TRP A 40 -5.88 4.47 -44.49
C TRP A 40 -6.00 5.98 -44.40
N GLY A 41 -5.33 6.75 -45.28
CA GLY A 41 -5.63 8.16 -45.49
C GLY A 41 -7.10 8.36 -45.85
N ASP A 42 -7.60 7.63 -46.85
CA ASP A 42 -9.00 7.64 -47.27
C ASP A 42 -9.95 7.24 -46.12
N ALA A 43 -9.55 6.28 -45.28
CA ALA A 43 -10.35 5.86 -44.11
C ALA A 43 -10.42 6.93 -43.00
N LEU A 44 -9.32 7.65 -42.75
CA LEU A 44 -9.30 8.77 -41.80
C LEU A 44 -10.11 9.97 -42.32
N GLU A 45 -10.09 10.21 -43.63
CA GLU A 45 -10.95 11.21 -44.27
C GLU A 45 -12.43 10.83 -44.17
N ALA A 46 -12.78 9.57 -44.46
CA ALA A 46 -14.14 9.05 -44.29
C ALA A 46 -14.63 9.11 -42.84
N ALA A 47 -13.72 8.98 -41.87
CA ALA A 47 -14.01 9.10 -40.44
C ALA A 47 -14.03 10.56 -39.93
N SER A 48 -13.97 11.57 -40.81
CA SER A 48 -13.97 13.00 -40.48
C SER A 48 -12.81 13.47 -39.59
N PHE A 49 -11.67 12.77 -39.62
CA PHE A 49 -10.43 13.18 -38.94
C PHE A 49 -9.49 13.97 -39.89
N SER A 50 -9.96 14.35 -41.08
CA SER A 50 -9.16 15.03 -42.10
C SER A 50 -8.74 16.44 -41.68
N GLY A 51 -7.45 16.74 -41.85
CA GLY A 51 -6.84 18.05 -41.54
C GLY A 51 -6.15 18.18 -40.18
N THR A 52 -6.34 17.24 -39.25
CA THR A 52 -5.76 17.34 -37.88
C THR A 52 -4.56 16.41 -37.64
N ILE A 53 -4.39 15.33 -38.41
CA ILE A 53 -3.40 14.28 -38.12
C ILE A 53 -2.47 14.08 -39.32
N ASN A 54 -1.19 14.49 -39.16
CA ASN A 54 -0.15 14.22 -40.16
C ASN A 54 0.31 12.75 -40.08
N PRO A 55 0.29 12.00 -41.20
CA PRO A 55 0.69 10.58 -41.27
C PRO A 55 2.02 10.23 -40.60
N SER A 56 3.06 10.98 -40.94
CA SER A 56 4.42 10.77 -40.41
C SER A 56 4.50 11.05 -38.90
N ASN A 57 3.76 12.05 -38.42
CA ASN A 57 3.67 12.38 -37.01
C ASN A 57 2.85 11.34 -36.24
N LEU A 58 1.83 10.74 -36.86
CA LEU A 58 1.04 9.68 -36.26
C LEU A 58 1.89 8.43 -36.02
N ILE A 59 2.62 7.97 -37.05
CA ILE A 59 3.53 6.83 -36.94
C ILE A 59 4.61 7.09 -35.87
N ARG A 60 5.22 8.28 -35.86
CA ARG A 60 6.21 8.68 -34.84
C ARG A 60 5.61 8.70 -33.43
N THR A 61 4.43 9.27 -33.25
CA THR A 61 3.72 9.33 -31.97
C THR A 61 3.38 7.93 -31.48
N LEU A 62 2.84 7.06 -32.34
CA LEU A 62 2.52 5.68 -32.00
C LEU A 62 3.79 4.88 -31.67
N GLY A 63 4.87 5.03 -32.43
CA GLY A 63 6.17 4.42 -32.13
C GLY A 63 6.71 4.84 -30.76
N PHE A 64 6.59 6.14 -30.43
CA PHE A 64 6.94 6.65 -29.09
C PHE A 64 6.06 6.04 -28.00
N LEU A 65 4.74 6.02 -28.17
CA LEU A 65 3.80 5.45 -27.20
C LEU A 65 4.03 3.95 -26.96
N VAL A 66 4.29 3.17 -28.02
CA VAL A 66 4.67 1.75 -27.92
C VAL A 66 5.97 1.62 -27.13
N THR A 67 6.99 2.43 -27.45
CA THR A 67 8.28 2.39 -26.77
C THR A 67 8.12 2.66 -25.27
N VAL A 68 7.41 3.74 -24.92
CA VAL A 68 7.14 4.10 -23.51
C VAL A 68 6.34 3.00 -22.81
N GLY A 69 5.32 2.45 -23.46
CA GLY A 69 4.52 1.35 -22.92
C GLY A 69 5.35 0.09 -22.67
N VAL A 70 6.21 -0.31 -23.61
CA VAL A 70 7.10 -1.48 -23.47
C VAL A 70 8.11 -1.24 -22.34
N MET A 71 8.74 -0.06 -22.29
CA MET A 71 9.65 0.29 -21.19
C MET A 71 8.96 0.23 -19.83
N ARG A 72 7.73 0.72 -19.74
CA ARG A 72 6.91 0.63 -18.52
C ARG A 72 6.65 -0.82 -18.14
N ASP A 73 6.22 -1.66 -19.07
CA ASP A 73 5.87 -3.06 -18.80
C ASP A 73 7.11 -3.90 -18.41
N ILE A 74 8.25 -3.67 -19.07
CA ILE A 74 9.55 -4.24 -18.68
C ILE A 74 9.92 -3.80 -17.27
N ASN A 75 9.83 -2.50 -16.96
CA ASN A 75 10.12 -1.99 -15.63
C ASN A 75 9.18 -2.59 -14.57
N THR A 76 7.89 -2.73 -14.86
CA THR A 76 6.94 -3.41 -13.95
C THR A 76 7.32 -4.88 -13.72
N ALA A 77 7.72 -5.60 -14.76
CA ALA A 77 8.17 -6.99 -14.65
C ALA A 77 9.46 -7.11 -13.82
N LEU A 78 10.44 -6.23 -14.05
CA LEU A 78 11.68 -6.17 -13.27
C LEU A 78 11.42 -5.85 -11.81
N ASN A 79 10.54 -4.88 -11.52
CA ASN A 79 10.14 -4.55 -10.15
C ASN A 79 9.45 -5.73 -9.46
N ALA A 80 8.52 -6.42 -10.15
CA ALA A 80 7.87 -7.61 -9.60
C ALA A 80 8.85 -8.76 -9.33
N TRP A 81 9.86 -8.92 -10.19
CA TRP A 81 10.91 -9.92 -10.00
C TRP A 81 11.82 -9.55 -8.82
N ALA A 82 12.29 -8.31 -8.75
CA ALA A 82 13.16 -7.81 -7.70
C ALA A 82 12.50 -7.86 -6.32
N THR A 83 11.27 -7.35 -6.21
CA THR A 83 10.49 -7.36 -4.96
C THR A 83 10.03 -8.75 -4.52
N ASN A 84 10.04 -9.74 -5.43
CA ASN A 84 9.84 -11.15 -5.08
C ASN A 84 11.16 -11.88 -4.79
N ASN A 85 12.16 -11.19 -4.23
CA ASN A 85 13.48 -11.73 -3.90
C ASN A 85 14.23 -12.31 -5.11
N TRP A 86 14.07 -11.71 -6.29
CA TRP A 86 14.63 -12.22 -7.55
C TRP A 86 14.18 -13.65 -7.88
N GLN A 87 13.03 -14.08 -7.35
CA GLN A 87 12.42 -15.36 -7.70
C GLN A 87 11.35 -15.17 -8.78
N ILE A 88 11.42 -15.96 -9.84
CA ILE A 88 10.43 -15.94 -10.92
C ILE A 88 9.11 -16.56 -10.45
N ARG A 89 9.22 -17.64 -9.66
CA ARG A 89 8.08 -18.42 -9.18
C ARG A 89 7.49 -17.81 -7.91
N ALA A 90 6.19 -18.05 -7.72
CA ALA A 90 5.51 -17.81 -6.46
C ALA A 90 6.00 -18.78 -5.37
N GLY A 91 5.81 -18.43 -4.10
CA GLY A 91 6.11 -19.32 -2.98
C GLY A 91 5.35 -20.66 -3.07
N HIS A 92 5.98 -21.74 -2.65
CA HIS A 92 5.40 -23.09 -2.64
C HIS A 92 4.99 -23.54 -1.22
N GLY A 93 4.27 -24.65 -1.11
CA GLY A 93 3.95 -25.25 0.21
C GLY A 93 2.90 -24.48 1.01
N TRP A 94 2.07 -23.69 0.32
CA TRP A 94 0.94 -22.98 0.91
C TRP A 94 -0.30 -23.84 0.85
N ASN A 95 -0.96 -24.04 2.00
CA ASN A 95 -2.30 -24.61 2.09
C ASN A 95 -3.15 -23.70 2.96
N TRP A 96 -4.01 -22.88 2.35
CA TRP A 96 -4.69 -21.76 3.02
C TRP A 96 -5.45 -22.17 4.27
N SER A 97 -6.13 -23.33 4.27
CA SER A 97 -6.86 -23.87 5.43
C SER A 97 -5.95 -24.29 6.59
N SER A 98 -4.65 -24.44 6.35
CA SER A 98 -3.64 -24.77 7.36
C SER A 98 -2.78 -23.57 7.75
N GLU A 99 -2.88 -22.45 7.04
CA GLU A 99 -2.11 -21.25 7.35
C GLU A 99 -2.76 -20.45 8.48
N ILE A 100 -1.91 -19.74 9.22
CA ILE A 100 -2.31 -18.86 10.31
C ILE A 100 -1.69 -17.49 10.05
N ALA A 101 -2.51 -16.46 10.08
CA ALA A 101 -2.11 -15.08 9.97
C ALA A 101 -2.26 -14.35 11.31
N VAL A 102 -1.25 -13.58 11.69
CA VAL A 102 -1.35 -12.62 12.79
C VAL A 102 -1.60 -11.24 12.19
N VAL A 103 -2.66 -10.55 12.61
CA VAL A 103 -3.00 -9.20 12.13
C VAL A 103 -3.10 -8.25 13.32
N THR A 104 -2.24 -7.23 13.34
CA THR A 104 -2.27 -6.23 14.42
C THR A 104 -3.23 -5.08 14.06
N GLY A 105 -3.94 -4.53 15.05
CA GLY A 105 -4.95 -3.50 14.82
C GLY A 105 -6.16 -4.03 14.05
N GLY A 106 -6.50 -5.30 14.26
CA GLY A 106 -7.48 -6.04 13.47
C GLY A 106 -8.94 -5.86 13.90
N CYS A 107 -9.23 -5.08 14.95
CA CYS A 107 -10.60 -4.84 15.38
C CYS A 107 -11.26 -3.63 14.68
N SER A 108 -10.50 -2.83 13.92
CA SER A 108 -11.03 -1.66 13.21
C SER A 108 -10.30 -1.37 11.89
N GLY A 109 -10.89 -0.51 11.05
CA GLY A 109 -10.27 0.04 9.84
C GLY A 109 -9.66 -1.01 8.90
N ILE A 110 -8.46 -0.73 8.40
CA ILE A 110 -7.75 -1.58 7.43
C ILE A 110 -7.46 -2.98 8.01
N GLY A 111 -7.07 -3.07 9.28
CA GLY A 111 -6.74 -4.35 9.90
C GLY A 111 -7.94 -5.27 10.00
N LYS A 112 -9.11 -4.73 10.34
CA LYS A 112 -10.39 -5.46 10.31
C LYS A 112 -10.69 -6.00 8.92
N ALA A 113 -10.63 -5.14 7.90
CA ALA A 113 -10.90 -5.54 6.53
C ALA A 113 -9.88 -6.60 6.03
N ILE A 114 -8.60 -6.50 6.42
CA ILE A 114 -7.59 -7.54 6.12
C ILE A 114 -7.97 -8.86 6.81
N ALA A 115 -8.31 -8.84 8.10
CA ALA A 115 -8.67 -10.04 8.84
C ALA A 115 -9.89 -10.75 8.21
N GLU A 116 -10.95 -10.01 7.90
CA GLU A 116 -12.15 -10.53 7.23
C GLU A 116 -11.81 -11.13 5.85
N THR A 117 -11.02 -10.41 5.05
CA THR A 117 -10.62 -10.86 3.70
C THR A 117 -9.69 -12.09 3.75
N LEU A 118 -8.84 -12.23 4.77
CA LEU A 118 -8.03 -13.44 4.95
C LEU A 118 -8.91 -14.64 5.32
N THR A 119 -9.87 -14.47 6.24
CA THR A 119 -10.78 -15.56 6.62
C THR A 119 -11.68 -16.00 5.47
N SER A 120 -12.06 -15.10 4.55
CA SER A 120 -12.81 -15.47 3.33
C SER A 120 -12.02 -16.37 2.37
N HIS A 121 -10.69 -16.39 2.49
CA HIS A 121 -9.80 -17.32 1.78
C HIS A 121 -9.50 -18.61 2.58
N GLY A 122 -10.18 -18.83 3.71
CA GLY A 122 -10.04 -20.02 4.55
C GLY A 122 -8.83 -19.98 5.50
N ILE A 123 -8.16 -18.84 5.65
CA ILE A 123 -6.98 -18.68 6.50
C ILE A 123 -7.44 -18.44 7.95
N ARG A 124 -6.81 -19.10 8.93
CA ARG A 124 -7.03 -18.79 10.35
C ARG A 124 -6.34 -17.48 10.70
N VAL A 125 -7.01 -16.60 11.43
CA VAL A 125 -6.52 -15.26 11.76
C VAL A 125 -6.52 -15.05 13.26
N ALA A 126 -5.33 -14.76 13.81
CA ALA A 126 -5.14 -14.21 15.15
C ALA A 126 -5.10 -12.68 15.05
N VAL A 127 -6.12 -12.00 15.59
CA VAL A 127 -6.16 -10.54 15.67
C VAL A 127 -5.54 -10.09 16.99
N LEU A 128 -4.58 -9.15 16.91
CA LEU A 128 -4.02 -8.47 18.08
C LEU A 128 -4.54 -7.03 18.11
N ASP A 129 -5.30 -6.65 19.13
CA ASP A 129 -5.80 -5.29 19.28
C ASP A 129 -5.99 -4.92 20.76
N VAL A 130 -5.99 -3.62 21.07
CA VAL A 130 -6.36 -3.11 22.39
C VAL A 130 -7.87 -2.92 22.53
N GLN A 131 -8.59 -2.87 21.40
CA GLN A 131 -10.05 -2.79 21.34
C GLN A 131 -10.67 -4.18 21.46
N ASP A 132 -11.89 -4.23 21.98
CA ASP A 132 -12.65 -5.46 22.01
C ASP A 132 -13.05 -5.90 20.59
N ALA A 133 -13.20 -7.21 20.41
CA ALA A 133 -13.56 -7.79 19.13
C ALA A 133 -14.95 -7.28 18.69
N PRO A 134 -15.13 -6.84 17.43
CA PRO A 134 -16.44 -6.57 16.87
C PRO A 134 -17.37 -7.78 17.00
N ASP A 135 -18.67 -7.56 17.21
CA ASP A 135 -19.63 -8.67 17.33
C ASP A 135 -19.64 -9.59 16.11
N ALA A 136 -19.38 -9.04 14.92
CA ALA A 136 -19.25 -9.78 13.67
C ALA A 136 -18.14 -10.85 13.69
N PHE A 137 -17.13 -10.72 14.56
CA PHE A 137 -16.06 -11.70 14.68
C PHE A 137 -16.47 -12.92 15.51
N LYS A 138 -17.44 -12.78 16.42
CA LYS A 138 -17.88 -13.87 17.31
C LYS A 138 -18.45 -15.07 16.56
N SER A 139 -19.01 -14.86 15.36
CA SER A 139 -19.54 -15.92 14.51
C SER A 139 -18.51 -16.54 13.55
N ASN A 140 -17.30 -15.98 13.46
CA ASN A 140 -16.27 -16.43 12.54
C ASN A 140 -15.28 -17.39 13.23
N SER A 141 -15.48 -18.70 13.05
CA SER A 141 -14.62 -19.74 13.65
C SER A 141 -13.15 -19.72 13.21
N LEU A 142 -12.82 -19.01 12.13
CA LEU A 142 -11.44 -18.85 11.66
C LEU A 142 -10.75 -17.63 12.28
N LEU A 143 -11.45 -16.83 13.09
CA LEU A 143 -10.92 -15.60 13.66
C LEU A 143 -10.89 -15.70 15.19
N THR A 144 -9.72 -15.44 15.78
CA THR A 144 -9.55 -15.37 17.23
C THR A 144 -8.92 -14.02 17.59
N CYS A 145 -9.57 -13.27 18.48
CA CYS A 145 -9.07 -11.99 18.95
C CYS A 145 -8.36 -12.13 20.28
N PHE A 146 -7.13 -11.63 20.34
CA PHE A 146 -6.36 -11.49 21.56
C PHE A 146 -6.24 -10.02 21.91
N ARG A 147 -6.71 -9.65 23.10
CA ARG A 147 -6.54 -8.30 23.62
C ARG A 147 -5.06 -8.10 23.98
N CYS A 148 -4.35 -7.29 23.20
CA CYS A 148 -2.91 -7.13 23.31
C CYS A 148 -2.49 -5.69 22.99
N ASP A 149 -1.80 -5.04 23.93
CA ASP A 149 -1.10 -3.79 23.66
C ASP A 149 0.29 -4.07 23.10
N ILE A 150 0.44 -3.87 21.79
CA ILE A 150 1.69 -4.13 21.08
C ILE A 150 2.79 -3.10 21.38
N SER A 151 2.51 -2.06 22.16
CA SER A 151 3.57 -1.21 22.72
C SER A 151 4.36 -1.92 23.83
N SER A 152 3.79 -2.97 24.44
CA SER A 152 4.43 -3.76 25.49
C SER A 152 5.18 -4.97 24.94
N PRO A 153 6.51 -5.07 25.15
CA PRO A 153 7.28 -6.26 24.77
C PRO A 153 6.80 -7.54 25.46
N THR A 154 6.39 -7.46 26.73
CA THR A 154 5.94 -8.62 27.50
C THR A 154 4.60 -9.14 26.97
N ALA A 155 3.65 -8.24 26.69
CA ALA A 155 2.36 -8.62 26.10
C ALA A 155 2.53 -9.29 24.73
N ILE A 156 3.46 -8.80 23.90
CA ILE A 156 3.79 -9.43 22.60
C ILE A 156 4.34 -10.85 22.80
N ALA A 157 5.23 -11.07 23.77
CA ALA A 157 5.79 -12.39 24.04
C ALA A 157 4.72 -13.38 24.52
N GLU A 158 3.91 -12.98 25.50
CA GLU A 158 2.84 -13.80 26.08
C GLU A 158 1.77 -14.18 25.05
N VAL A 159 1.33 -13.22 24.23
CA VAL A 159 0.34 -13.51 23.18
C VAL A 159 0.91 -14.38 22.07
N ALA A 160 2.20 -14.23 21.75
CA ALA A 160 2.85 -15.08 20.76
C ALA A 160 2.93 -16.55 21.22
N ASP A 161 3.24 -16.79 22.50
CA ASP A 161 3.19 -18.13 23.10
C ASP A 161 1.78 -18.70 23.09
N THR A 162 0.79 -17.88 23.46
CA THR A 162 -0.63 -18.27 23.43
C THR A 162 -1.07 -18.68 22.03
N ILE A 163 -0.77 -17.86 21.01
CA ILE A 163 -1.07 -18.16 19.60
C ILE A 163 -0.41 -19.47 19.16
N ARG A 164 0.87 -19.67 19.50
CA ARG A 164 1.59 -20.91 19.17
C ARG A 164 0.94 -22.15 19.78
N ASN A 165 0.44 -22.03 21.01
CA ASN A 165 -0.19 -23.13 21.74
C ASN A 165 -1.61 -23.42 21.26
N GLU A 166 -2.41 -22.38 21.01
CA GLU A 166 -3.84 -22.53 20.68
C GLU A 166 -4.10 -22.73 19.18
N LEU A 167 -3.38 -21.99 18.33
CA LEU A 167 -3.65 -21.95 16.89
C LEU A 167 -2.55 -22.67 16.09
N GLY A 168 -1.32 -22.64 16.60
CA GLY A 168 -0.12 -23.15 15.94
C GLY A 168 0.82 -22.04 15.48
N ARG A 169 1.80 -22.40 14.64
CA ARG A 169 2.86 -21.48 14.21
C ARG A 169 2.42 -20.60 13.03
N PRO A 170 2.35 -19.27 13.18
CA PRO A 170 1.96 -18.38 12.08
C PRO A 170 2.88 -18.45 10.87
N SER A 171 2.29 -18.33 9.69
CA SER A 171 3.01 -18.22 8.41
C SER A 171 2.81 -16.86 7.74
N ILE A 172 1.89 -16.04 8.25
CA ILE A 172 1.65 -14.68 7.78
C ILE A 172 1.69 -13.74 9.00
N LEU A 173 2.43 -12.63 8.90
CA LEU A 173 2.42 -11.56 9.88
C LEU A 173 2.05 -10.26 9.18
N VAL A 174 0.97 -9.61 9.61
CA VAL A 174 0.52 -8.31 9.12
C VAL A 174 0.72 -7.26 10.22
N ASN A 175 1.82 -6.52 10.08
CA ASN A 175 2.11 -5.34 10.88
C ASN A 175 1.27 -4.17 10.37
N ASN A 176 0.07 -3.98 10.93
CA ASN A 176 -0.90 -2.99 10.50
C ASN A 176 -1.23 -1.92 11.55
N ALA A 177 -1.28 -2.31 12.83
CA ALA A 177 -1.62 -1.40 13.92
C ALA A 177 -0.82 -0.09 13.85
N GLY A 178 -1.49 1.01 14.12
CA GLY A 178 -0.84 2.30 14.20
C GLY A 178 -1.71 3.35 14.87
N ILE A 179 -1.04 4.34 15.46
CA ILE A 179 -1.66 5.55 15.98
C ILE A 179 -1.11 6.77 15.24
N THR A 180 -1.87 7.85 15.29
CA THR A 180 -1.52 9.14 14.70
C THR A 180 -2.07 10.25 15.60
N GLY A 181 -1.56 11.46 15.44
CA GLY A 181 -1.95 12.64 16.18
C GLY A 181 -1.55 13.87 15.39
N SER A 182 -2.24 14.99 15.61
CA SER A 182 -1.98 16.24 14.89
C SER A 182 -1.28 17.22 15.82
N HIS A 183 0.06 17.16 15.85
CA HIS A 183 0.90 17.99 16.71
C HIS A 183 2.08 18.57 15.93
N THR A 184 2.40 19.85 16.15
CA THR A 184 3.71 20.37 15.77
C THR A 184 4.78 19.77 16.67
N ILE A 185 6.02 19.66 16.17
CA ILE A 185 7.15 19.11 16.95
C ILE A 185 7.27 19.79 18.33
N LEU A 186 7.06 21.11 18.39
CA LEU A 186 7.17 21.89 19.63
C LEU A 186 6.03 21.63 20.63
N LYS A 187 4.95 20.98 20.20
CA LYS A 187 3.74 20.73 20.99
C LYS A 187 3.42 19.25 21.15
N THR A 188 4.21 18.35 20.57
CA THR A 188 4.03 16.91 20.74
C THR A 188 4.26 16.51 22.20
N PRO A 189 3.27 15.90 22.88
CA PRO A 189 3.47 15.40 24.24
C PRO A 189 4.51 14.27 24.28
N SER A 190 5.40 14.30 25.27
CA SER A 190 6.48 13.30 25.41
C SER A 190 5.95 11.86 25.50
N GLU A 191 4.87 11.64 26.26
CA GLU A 191 4.23 10.33 26.39
C GLU A 191 3.68 9.82 25.05
N PHE A 192 3.02 10.70 24.29
CA PHE A 192 2.52 10.36 22.95
C PHE A 192 3.66 10.03 22.00
N LEU A 193 4.76 10.81 22.05
CA LEU A 193 5.94 10.59 21.23
C LEU A 193 6.57 9.21 21.49
N GLY A 194 6.72 8.79 22.74
CA GLY A 194 7.20 7.43 23.04
C GLY A 194 6.24 6.37 22.47
N ARG A 195 4.95 6.53 22.77
CA ARG A 195 3.92 5.56 22.39
C ARG A 195 3.77 5.39 20.88
N ILE A 196 3.83 6.46 20.08
CA ILE A 196 3.70 6.36 18.62
C ILE A 196 4.86 5.58 18.00
N PHE A 197 6.08 5.73 18.53
CA PHE A 197 7.22 4.91 18.09
C PHE A 197 7.09 3.46 18.57
N ASP A 198 6.65 3.23 19.80
CA ASP A 198 6.42 1.88 20.30
C ASP A 198 5.41 1.12 19.45
N VAL A 199 4.26 1.75 19.14
CA VAL A 199 3.19 1.12 18.36
C VAL A 199 3.53 1.01 16.88
N ASN A 200 3.96 2.09 16.22
CA ASN A 200 4.06 2.12 14.76
C ASN A 200 5.34 1.51 14.20
N ILE A 201 6.37 1.28 15.03
CA ILE A 201 7.65 0.73 14.55
C ILE A 201 8.31 -0.26 15.50
N LEU A 202 8.50 0.03 16.79
CA LEU A 202 9.23 -0.91 17.67
C LEU A 202 8.46 -2.22 17.85
N SER A 203 7.12 -2.18 17.84
CA SER A 203 6.27 -3.36 17.80
C SER A 203 6.60 -4.27 16.62
N HIS A 204 6.90 -3.73 15.43
CA HIS A 204 7.20 -4.53 14.23
C HIS A 204 8.46 -5.37 14.42
N TRP A 205 9.50 -4.80 15.05
CA TRP A 205 10.72 -5.53 15.39
C TRP A 205 10.42 -6.70 16.33
N ARG A 206 9.67 -6.42 17.39
CA ARG A 206 9.31 -7.40 18.43
C ARG A 206 8.44 -8.52 17.86
N LEU A 207 7.43 -8.19 17.05
CA LEU A 207 6.56 -9.15 16.37
C LEU A 207 7.34 -10.01 15.37
N VAL A 208 8.27 -9.41 14.62
CA VAL A 208 9.15 -10.18 13.72
C VAL A 208 10.03 -11.14 14.51
N GLN A 209 10.63 -10.71 15.62
CA GLN A 209 11.42 -11.59 16.49
C GLN A 209 10.59 -12.76 17.05
N GLN A 210 9.28 -12.57 17.28
CA GLN A 210 8.40 -13.63 17.76
C GLN A 210 7.95 -14.62 16.68
N PHE A 211 7.60 -14.15 15.48
CA PHE A 211 6.89 -14.98 14.49
C PHE A 211 7.73 -15.38 13.27
N VAL A 212 8.76 -14.61 12.91
CA VAL A 212 9.59 -14.89 11.72
C VAL A 212 10.57 -16.04 11.87
N PRO A 213 11.12 -16.39 13.05
CA PRO A 213 12.03 -17.54 13.17
C PRO A 213 11.47 -18.85 12.59
N ASP A 214 10.18 -19.13 12.80
CA ASP A 214 9.52 -20.31 12.22
C ASP A 214 9.37 -20.23 10.70
N MET A 215 9.12 -19.03 10.17
CA MET A 215 9.05 -18.80 8.73
C MET A 215 10.41 -19.02 8.07
N VAL A 216 11.49 -18.55 8.73
CA VAL A 216 12.88 -18.75 8.30
C VAL A 216 13.24 -20.23 8.32
N ALA A 217 12.96 -20.93 9.43
CA ALA A 217 13.26 -22.36 9.56
C ALA A 217 12.57 -23.21 8.47
N LYS A 218 11.35 -22.81 8.07
CA LYS A 218 10.60 -23.47 6.98
C LYS A 218 10.90 -22.91 5.59
N ASN A 219 11.69 -21.83 5.49
CA ASN A 219 11.84 -21.02 4.29
C ASN A 219 10.49 -20.71 3.61
N LYS A 220 9.46 -20.42 4.42
CA LYS A 220 8.08 -20.18 3.99
C LYS A 220 7.39 -19.24 4.96
N GLY A 221 6.95 -18.10 4.46
CA GLY A 221 6.07 -17.19 5.19
C GLY A 221 5.84 -15.91 4.42
N HIS A 222 5.08 -14.99 5.00
CA HIS A 222 4.81 -13.68 4.42
C HIS A 222 4.70 -12.61 5.51
N VAL A 223 5.63 -11.65 5.51
CA VAL A 223 5.57 -10.48 6.39
C VAL A 223 5.04 -9.29 5.60
N VAL A 224 3.96 -8.68 6.09
CA VAL A 224 3.32 -7.50 5.52
C VAL A 224 3.53 -6.32 6.44
N THR A 225 4.03 -5.22 5.91
CA THR A 225 4.18 -3.94 6.61
C THR A 225 3.21 -2.93 6.02
N VAL A 226 2.24 -2.45 6.80
CA VAL A 226 1.33 -1.37 6.38
C VAL A 226 1.91 -0.03 6.79
N ALA A 227 2.55 0.63 5.83
CA ALA A 227 3.16 1.94 5.99
C ALA A 227 2.16 3.04 5.57
N SER A 228 2.61 4.01 4.76
CA SER A 228 1.78 5.08 4.21
C SER A 228 2.50 5.70 3.01
N VAL A 229 1.78 6.43 2.15
CA VAL A 229 2.42 7.38 1.21
C VAL A 229 3.29 8.42 1.94
N ASN A 230 3.00 8.68 3.23
CA ASN A 230 3.81 9.52 4.10
C ASN A 230 5.20 8.93 4.41
N SER A 231 5.52 7.71 3.97
CA SER A 231 6.92 7.22 3.95
C SER A 231 7.82 8.01 2.98
N PHE A 232 7.22 8.76 2.04
CA PHE A 232 7.93 9.49 0.99
C PHE A 232 7.73 11.00 1.02
N LEU A 233 6.63 11.46 1.64
CA LEU A 233 6.26 12.86 1.70
C LEU A 233 5.91 13.24 3.14
N THR A 234 6.49 14.36 3.58
CA THR A 234 6.27 14.94 4.91
C THR A 234 5.23 16.05 4.84
N ASN A 235 4.38 16.13 5.86
CA ASN A 235 3.43 17.22 6.05
C ASN A 235 3.65 17.91 7.41
N SER A 236 3.19 19.16 7.52
CA SER A 236 3.25 19.91 8.77
C SER A 236 2.35 19.27 9.84
N ALA A 237 2.74 19.41 11.11
CA ALA A 237 1.99 18.94 12.28
C ALA A 237 1.76 17.41 12.36
N ASN A 238 2.61 16.60 11.71
CA ASN A 238 2.57 15.12 11.75
C ASN A 238 3.98 14.50 11.66
N ALA A 239 5.01 15.23 12.13
CA ALA A 239 6.41 14.83 11.94
C ALA A 239 6.75 13.49 12.63
N ASP A 240 6.17 13.22 13.78
CA ASP A 240 6.25 11.96 14.52
C ASP A 240 5.67 10.79 13.71
N TYR A 241 4.43 10.91 13.22
CA TYR A 241 3.79 9.90 12.39
C TYR A 241 4.61 9.63 11.12
N VAL A 242 5.00 10.68 10.39
CA VAL A 242 5.81 10.55 9.17
C VAL A 242 7.17 9.88 9.45
N ALA A 243 7.82 10.22 10.57
CA ALA A 243 9.06 9.58 10.98
C ALA A 243 8.86 8.07 11.19
N THR A 244 7.79 7.66 11.89
CA THR A 244 7.50 6.22 12.10
C THR A 244 7.17 5.48 10.79
N LYS A 245 6.43 6.11 9.86
CA LYS A 245 6.11 5.49 8.56
C LYS A 245 7.30 5.44 7.60
N THR A 246 8.22 6.39 7.71
CA THR A 246 9.51 6.32 7.01
C THR A 246 10.40 5.22 7.61
N ALA A 247 10.45 5.11 8.95
CA ALA A 247 11.16 4.03 9.62
C ALA A 247 10.59 2.64 9.27
N ALA A 248 9.27 2.50 9.12
CA ALA A 248 8.63 1.26 8.69
C ALA A 248 9.06 0.82 7.29
N LEU A 249 9.28 1.77 6.36
CA LEU A 249 9.85 1.49 5.04
C LEU A 249 11.29 0.96 5.15
N SER A 250 12.16 1.68 5.87
CA SER A 250 13.55 1.23 6.07
C SER A 250 13.65 -0.11 6.80
N PHE A 251 12.81 -0.34 7.81
CA PHE A 251 12.69 -1.63 8.49
C PHE A 251 12.31 -2.75 7.53
N HIS A 252 11.32 -2.52 6.66
CA HIS A 252 10.89 -3.51 5.68
C HIS A 252 12.01 -3.87 4.68
N GLU A 253 12.73 -2.88 4.17
CA GLU A 253 13.87 -3.08 3.27
C GLU A 253 14.99 -3.88 3.96
N GLY A 254 15.31 -3.52 5.21
CA GLY A 254 16.28 -4.21 6.06
C GLY A 254 15.91 -5.68 6.30
N LEU A 255 14.69 -5.94 6.77
CA LEU A 255 14.19 -7.30 7.00
C LEU A 255 14.23 -8.14 5.71
N THR A 256 13.82 -7.57 4.58
CA THR A 256 13.86 -8.25 3.28
C THR A 256 15.28 -8.63 2.89
N SER A 257 16.24 -7.73 3.13
CA SER A 257 17.66 -7.98 2.88
C SER A 257 18.21 -9.08 3.79
N GLU A 258 17.94 -9.03 5.09
CA GLU A 258 18.37 -10.04 6.06
C GLU A 258 17.81 -11.43 5.72
N LEU A 259 16.50 -11.53 5.43
CA LEU A 259 15.87 -12.79 5.04
C LEU A 259 16.56 -13.40 3.81
N LYS A 260 16.90 -12.59 2.81
CA LYS A 260 17.52 -13.06 1.56
C LYS A 260 19.00 -13.41 1.73
N ILE A 261 19.78 -12.54 2.37
CA ILE A 261 21.24 -12.59 2.38
C ILE A 261 21.76 -13.35 3.60
N TRP A 262 21.26 -13.01 4.79
CA TRP A 262 21.76 -13.56 6.05
C TRP A 262 21.15 -14.93 6.34
N TYR A 263 19.81 -14.99 6.36
CA TYR A 263 19.08 -16.22 6.70
C TYR A 263 18.90 -17.18 5.51
N LYS A 264 19.24 -16.74 4.28
CA LYS A 264 19.03 -17.50 3.03
C LYS A 264 17.60 -18.02 2.84
N ALA A 265 16.64 -17.32 3.44
CA ALA A 265 15.22 -17.67 3.52
C ALA A 265 14.40 -16.89 2.48
N SER A 266 14.80 -16.95 1.21
CA SER A 266 14.15 -16.21 0.10
C SER A 266 12.69 -16.62 -0.19
N GLY A 267 12.24 -17.74 0.37
CA GLY A 267 10.85 -18.21 0.37
C GLY A 267 9.96 -17.50 1.40
N VAL A 268 10.54 -16.80 2.39
CA VAL A 268 9.82 -15.83 3.21
C VAL A 268 9.63 -14.55 2.40
N LYS A 269 8.37 -14.25 2.06
CA LYS A 269 7.99 -13.10 1.26
C LYS A 269 7.80 -11.88 2.14
N THR A 270 8.06 -10.71 1.58
CA THR A 270 7.82 -9.44 2.24
C THR A 270 6.97 -8.56 1.33
N THR A 271 5.93 -7.96 1.89
CA THR A 271 5.15 -6.94 1.18
C THR A 271 5.04 -5.68 2.01
N ILE A 272 5.27 -4.52 1.41
CA ILE A 272 4.99 -3.23 2.04
C ILE A 272 3.86 -2.55 1.29
N ALA A 273 2.89 -2.03 2.03
CA ALA A 273 1.80 -1.25 1.50
C ALA A 273 1.94 0.23 1.88
N HIS A 274 1.69 1.12 0.92
CA HIS A 274 1.64 2.56 1.09
C HIS A 274 0.23 3.07 0.74
N PRO A 275 -0.75 2.92 1.66
CA PRO A 275 -2.06 3.53 1.48
C PRO A 275 -1.97 5.06 1.50
N ALA A 276 -2.81 5.69 0.67
CA ALA A 276 -3.13 7.11 0.73
C ALA A 276 -4.16 7.37 1.86
N PHE A 277 -5.04 8.36 1.70
CA PHE A 277 -6.09 8.64 2.67
C PHE A 277 -7.17 7.55 2.64
N VAL A 278 -7.35 6.88 3.77
CA VAL A 278 -8.31 5.78 3.93
C VAL A 278 -9.29 6.15 5.04
N ARG A 279 -10.57 5.97 4.77
CA ARG A 279 -11.65 6.23 5.71
C ARG A 279 -11.66 5.17 6.81
N THR A 280 -10.95 5.45 7.89
CA THR A 280 -10.85 4.58 9.07
C THR A 280 -11.28 5.37 10.31
N PRO A 281 -11.71 4.71 11.39
CA PRO A 281 -12.02 5.39 12.65
C PRO A 281 -10.87 6.28 13.16
N LEU A 282 -9.60 5.87 12.93
CA LEU A 282 -8.41 6.66 13.25
C LEU A 282 -8.39 8.02 12.53
N ILE A 283 -8.70 8.02 11.22
CA ILE A 283 -8.69 9.23 10.39
C ILE A 283 -9.96 10.07 10.60
N GLU A 284 -11.11 9.42 10.81
CA GLU A 284 -12.36 10.10 11.15
C GLU A 284 -12.22 10.90 12.45
N ASP A 285 -11.67 10.28 13.51
CA ASP A 285 -11.41 10.96 14.78
C ASP A 285 -10.46 12.16 14.63
N MET A 286 -9.40 12.01 13.83
CA MET A 286 -8.45 13.08 13.54
C MET A 286 -9.13 14.26 12.81
N ILE A 287 -9.96 13.99 11.79
CA ILE A 287 -10.67 15.01 11.01
C ILE A 287 -11.69 15.75 11.86
N LEU A 288 -12.47 15.02 12.67
CA LEU A 288 -13.45 15.62 13.57
C LEU A 288 -12.80 16.51 14.62
N LYS A 289 -11.69 16.07 15.22
CA LYS A 289 -10.94 16.87 16.22
C LYS A 289 -10.25 18.08 15.63
N SER A 290 -9.82 18.02 14.37
CA SER A 290 -9.17 19.13 13.67
C SER A 290 -10.15 20.15 13.10
N GLY A 291 -11.47 20.00 13.28
CA GLY A 291 -12.47 20.97 12.82
C GLY A 291 -12.54 21.11 11.30
N GLN A 292 -12.08 20.09 10.56
CA GLN A 292 -12.14 20.06 9.10
C GLN A 292 -13.53 19.69 8.61
N ASP A 293 -13.86 20.02 7.35
CA ASP A 293 -15.12 19.62 6.73
C ASP A 293 -15.18 18.08 6.64
N PRO A 294 -16.13 17.41 7.31
CA PRO A 294 -16.28 15.96 7.26
C PRO A 294 -16.48 15.40 5.85
N LYS A 295 -16.90 16.23 4.88
CA LYS A 295 -17.02 15.83 3.46
C LYS A 295 -15.71 15.34 2.86
N ILE A 296 -14.55 15.68 3.44
CA ILE A 296 -13.26 15.14 3.01
C ILE A 296 -13.26 13.59 3.10
N LEU A 297 -13.99 13.01 4.06
CA LEU A 297 -14.11 11.56 4.21
C LEU A 297 -14.75 10.88 3.00
N GLU A 298 -15.62 11.58 2.26
CA GLU A 298 -16.27 11.05 1.05
C GLU A 298 -15.29 10.88 -0.12
N THR A 299 -14.14 11.57 -0.07
CA THR A 299 -13.09 11.48 -1.09
C THR A 299 -12.04 10.40 -0.82
N MET A 300 -12.12 9.75 0.34
CA MET A 300 -11.15 8.77 0.80
C MET A 300 -11.49 7.36 0.31
N MET A 301 -10.46 6.52 0.23
CA MET A 301 -10.63 5.10 -0.07
C MET A 301 -11.26 4.37 1.11
N MET A 302 -11.97 3.29 0.80
CA MET A 302 -12.50 2.39 1.81
C MET A 302 -11.42 1.40 2.29
N PRO A 303 -11.43 1.00 3.59
CA PRO A 303 -10.48 0.02 4.12
C PRO A 303 -10.47 -1.31 3.35
N GLU A 304 -11.62 -1.73 2.84
CA GLU A 304 -11.81 -2.96 2.07
C GLU A 304 -11.03 -2.93 0.74
N GLU A 305 -10.94 -1.77 0.09
CA GLU A 305 -10.17 -1.61 -1.13
C GLU A 305 -8.67 -1.81 -0.88
N VAL A 306 -8.18 -1.34 0.27
CA VAL A 306 -6.78 -1.53 0.69
C VAL A 306 -6.52 -2.98 1.06
N ALA A 307 -7.43 -3.58 1.83
CA ALA A 307 -7.34 -4.97 2.25
C ALA A 307 -7.31 -5.93 1.06
N GLU A 308 -8.18 -5.74 0.06
CA GLU A 308 -8.22 -6.58 -1.14
C GLU A 308 -6.88 -6.58 -1.88
N VAL A 309 -6.24 -5.41 -2.03
CA VAL A 309 -4.94 -5.31 -2.71
C VAL A 309 -3.83 -6.03 -1.93
N ILE A 310 -3.81 -5.88 -0.59
CA ILE A 310 -2.84 -6.53 0.29
C ILE A 310 -3.05 -8.05 0.30
N VAL A 311 -4.27 -8.52 0.56
CA VAL A 311 -4.58 -9.96 0.64
C VAL A 311 -4.36 -10.63 -0.70
N ARG A 312 -4.77 -10.02 -1.81
CA ARG A 312 -4.47 -10.55 -3.15
C ARG A 312 -2.97 -10.78 -3.36
N GLN A 313 -2.12 -9.91 -2.82
CA GLN A 313 -0.67 -10.09 -2.92
C GLN A 313 -0.16 -11.26 -2.06
N ILE A 314 -0.73 -11.46 -0.87
CA ILE A 314 -0.48 -12.63 -0.02
C ILE A 314 -0.87 -13.91 -0.76
N ILE A 315 -2.07 -13.95 -1.35
CA ILE A 315 -2.58 -15.12 -2.10
C ILE A 315 -1.75 -15.41 -3.36
N LYS A 316 -1.17 -14.37 -3.99
CA LYS A 316 -0.17 -14.54 -5.07
C LYS A 316 1.13 -15.18 -4.59
N ARG A 317 1.39 -15.25 -3.28
CA ARG A 317 2.59 -15.82 -2.65
C ARG A 317 3.87 -15.15 -3.14
N ARG A 318 3.81 -13.83 -3.30
CA ARG A 318 4.89 -13.01 -3.86
C ARG A 318 5.15 -11.78 -3.02
N GLY A 319 6.40 -11.37 -2.92
CA GLY A 319 6.75 -10.06 -2.36
C GLY A 319 6.36 -8.91 -3.29
N ALA A 320 6.17 -7.70 -2.73
CA ALA A 320 5.83 -6.50 -3.50
C ALA A 320 5.96 -5.21 -2.67
N GLN A 321 6.15 -4.10 -3.36
CA GLN A 321 5.85 -2.76 -2.85
C GLN A 321 4.56 -2.26 -3.50
N LEU A 322 3.54 -2.03 -2.67
CA LEU A 322 2.19 -1.68 -3.12
C LEU A 322 1.91 -0.21 -2.81
N PHE A 323 1.55 0.56 -3.84
CA PHE A 323 0.97 1.89 -3.68
C PHE A 323 -0.53 1.79 -3.86
N ILE A 324 -1.28 2.31 -2.89
CA ILE A 324 -2.74 2.15 -2.83
C ILE A 324 -3.36 3.53 -2.65
N PRO A 325 -3.89 4.16 -3.72
CA PRO A 325 -4.08 3.63 -5.07
C PRO A 325 -2.77 3.62 -5.90
N SER A 326 -2.73 2.82 -6.96
CA SER A 326 -1.50 2.59 -7.74
C SER A 326 -0.96 3.85 -8.44
N TRP A 327 -1.83 4.81 -8.76
CA TRP A 327 -1.40 6.08 -9.36
C TRP A 327 -0.58 6.95 -8.41
N GLY A 328 -0.58 6.65 -7.10
CA GLY A 328 0.27 7.32 -6.11
C GLY A 328 1.74 6.90 -6.17
N ALA A 329 2.11 5.85 -6.91
CA ALA A 329 3.48 5.34 -6.98
C ALA A 329 4.58 6.37 -7.32
N PRO A 330 4.36 7.37 -8.20
CA PRO A 330 5.36 8.38 -8.51
C PRO A 330 5.81 9.23 -7.31
N ILE A 331 5.07 9.24 -6.19
CA ILE A 331 5.50 9.96 -4.99
C ILE A 331 6.84 9.46 -4.44
N SER A 332 7.17 8.19 -4.68
CA SER A 332 8.45 7.60 -4.29
C SER A 332 9.64 8.27 -4.96
N TRP A 333 9.45 8.84 -6.16
CA TRP A 333 10.51 9.51 -6.92
C TRP A 333 10.92 10.84 -6.29
N LEU A 334 10.07 11.42 -5.44
CA LEU A 334 10.36 12.70 -4.77
C LEU A 334 11.70 12.67 -4.05
N LYS A 335 12.07 11.53 -3.42
CA LYS A 335 13.36 11.39 -2.72
C LYS A 335 14.58 11.47 -3.64
N GLY A 336 14.41 11.26 -4.94
CA GLY A 336 15.48 11.36 -5.95
C GLY A 336 15.56 12.71 -6.66
N TRP A 337 14.65 13.65 -6.40
CA TRP A 337 14.65 14.97 -7.03
C TRP A 337 15.68 15.92 -6.41
N PRO A 338 16.08 17.01 -7.08
CA PRO A 338 16.84 18.08 -6.45
C PRO A 338 16.07 18.69 -5.25
N ASN A 339 16.79 19.08 -4.20
CA ASN A 339 16.19 19.58 -2.96
C ASN A 339 15.18 20.71 -3.17
N TRP A 340 15.47 21.67 -4.06
CA TRP A 340 14.54 22.79 -4.34
C TRP A 340 13.16 22.30 -4.82
N ALA A 341 13.11 21.25 -5.64
CA ALA A 341 11.87 20.69 -6.15
C ALA A 341 11.14 19.90 -5.06
N GLN A 342 11.89 19.21 -4.20
CA GLN A 342 11.31 18.54 -3.04
C GLN A 342 10.65 19.54 -2.09
N GLU A 343 11.32 20.66 -1.79
CA GLU A 343 10.77 21.72 -0.92
C GLU A 343 9.51 22.36 -1.52
N LEU A 344 9.45 22.61 -2.82
CA LEU A 344 8.23 23.12 -3.46
C LEU A 344 7.02 22.19 -3.23
N VAL A 345 7.24 20.88 -3.35
CA VAL A 345 6.17 19.89 -3.09
C VAL A 345 5.82 19.86 -1.60
N ARG A 346 6.82 19.82 -0.71
CA ARG A 346 6.60 19.83 0.75
C ARG A 346 5.84 21.06 1.22
N ASP A 347 6.19 22.24 0.71
CA ASP A 347 5.53 23.50 1.03
C ASP A 347 4.08 23.52 0.56
N ALA A 348 3.80 23.00 -0.65
CA ALA A 348 2.43 22.90 -1.16
C ALA A 348 1.56 22.00 -0.26
N PHE A 349 2.05 20.81 0.09
CA PHE A 349 1.35 19.88 0.97
C PHE A 349 1.24 20.35 2.43
N GLY A 350 2.29 21.02 2.92
CA GLY A 350 2.34 21.62 4.25
C GLY A 350 1.30 22.72 4.41
N LYS A 351 1.14 23.62 3.43
CA LYS A 351 0.10 24.66 3.45
C LYS A 351 -1.30 24.08 3.51
N THR A 352 -1.58 23.04 2.71
CA THR A 352 -2.88 22.34 2.77
C THR A 352 -3.15 21.84 4.18
N SER A 353 -2.17 21.16 4.79
CA SER A 353 -2.25 20.57 6.13
C SER A 353 -2.34 21.60 7.27
N ALA A 354 -1.67 22.74 7.14
CA ALA A 354 -1.70 23.84 8.11
C ALA A 354 -3.05 24.58 8.10
N VAL A 355 -3.63 24.81 6.93
CA VAL A 355 -4.98 25.40 6.80
C VAL A 355 -6.04 24.45 7.38
N THR A 356 -5.84 23.14 7.27
CA THR A 356 -6.73 22.13 7.84
C THR A 356 -6.50 21.82 9.34
N GLY A 357 -5.39 22.26 9.94
CA GLY A 357 -5.12 22.17 11.38
C GLY A 357 -5.32 23.48 12.16
N GLY A 358 -5.53 24.59 11.44
CA GLY A 358 -5.57 25.95 12.02
C GLY A 358 -6.79 26.27 12.88
N SER A 359 -7.88 25.49 12.82
CA SER A 359 -9.06 25.72 13.67
C SER A 359 -8.90 25.20 15.11
N MET A 360 -7.82 24.46 15.42
CA MET A 360 -7.43 24.15 16.81
C MET A 360 -6.39 25.12 17.40
N ILE A 361 -5.94 26.11 16.62
CA ILE A 361 -4.96 27.12 17.05
C ILE A 361 -5.59 28.50 16.87
N ALA A 362 -6.74 28.72 17.51
CA ALA A 362 -7.14 30.08 17.85
C ALA A 362 -6.21 30.56 18.97
N TYR A 363 -5.56 31.69 18.74
CA TYR A 363 -4.64 32.38 19.64
C TYR A 363 -5.24 32.66 21.02
#